data_AF-A0A9E4EYP6-F1
#
_entry.id   AF-A0A9E4EYP6-F1
#
_cell.length_a   1.000
_cell.length_b   1.000
_cell.length_c   1.000
_cell.angle_alpha   90.00
_cell.angle_beta   90.00
_cell.angle_gamma   90.00
#
_symmetry.space_group_name_H-M   'P 1'
#
loop_
_entity.id
_entity.type
_entity.pdbx_description
1 polymer ?
#
loop_
_entity_poly.entity_id
_entity_poly.type
_entity_poly.pdbx_seq_one_letter_code
_entity_poly.pdbx_strand_id
1 'polypeptide(L)'
;GALGSWHGACPKMIEGWEIMADQVRETLGAFRAADVTVDAVWMDWEGDPYPWSHLFKQLAHCQRCRVQLPPEVLADEDQYWAYYWRHYQQLYGAYLAGPVREIFPLCSITNWHTVYSTQTRPLLYFVNNRALPPGIPPLFTATNPVAYGNDKFWQTAWQDDYPLDQRHVNQLHMHNLLRQISGDAANRLTYGPEVASFPWVARWCPIVNHREDETPYMSREAYREALRHMWLRGIDGMQLFNAWREGYEEIALFEVPCTTKCSATATFSTPAK
;
A
#
# COMPACT_ATOMS: atom_id res chain seq x y z
N GLY A 1 -27.62 -10.73 -16.06
CA GLY A 1 -26.16 -10.92 -16.17
C GLY A 1 -25.54 -10.19 -15.01
N ALA A 2 -24.87 -10.92 -14.11
CA ALA A 2 -24.41 -10.36 -12.85
C ALA A 2 -23.23 -9.40 -13.07
N LEU A 3 -23.52 -8.09 -13.00
CA LEU A 3 -22.56 -7.08 -12.61
C LEU A 3 -22.16 -7.39 -11.15
N GLY A 4 -20.94 -7.86 -10.90
CA GLY A 4 -20.49 -8.03 -9.51
C GLY A 4 -19.30 -8.94 -9.23
N SER A 5 -18.86 -9.81 -10.14
CA SER A 5 -17.59 -10.53 -9.92
C SER A 5 -16.41 -9.70 -10.43
N TRP A 6 -15.48 -9.36 -9.54
CA TRP A 6 -14.15 -8.90 -9.95
C TRP A 6 -13.55 -9.94 -10.91
N HIS A 7 -13.08 -9.49 -12.07
CA HIS A 7 -12.40 -10.33 -13.05
C HIS A 7 -10.96 -9.87 -13.15
N GLY A 8 -10.03 -10.79 -12.88
CA GLY A 8 -8.60 -10.51 -12.96
C GLY A 8 -8.18 -10.21 -14.38
N ALA A 9 -7.43 -9.12 -14.56
CA ALA A 9 -6.78 -8.85 -15.83
C ALA A 9 -5.74 -9.94 -16.14
N CYS A 10 -5.68 -10.36 -17.41
CA CYS A 10 -4.57 -11.19 -17.88
C CYS A 10 -3.29 -10.35 -17.82
N PRO A 11 -2.21 -10.80 -17.16
CA PRO A 11 -1.09 -9.94 -16.80
C PRO A 11 -0.26 -9.46 -17.99
N LYS A 12 -0.35 -10.16 -19.11
CA LYS A 12 0.31 -9.78 -20.37
C LYS A 12 -0.49 -8.74 -21.17
N MET A 13 -1.70 -8.37 -20.73
CA MET A 13 -2.47 -7.27 -21.29
C MET A 13 -2.05 -6.00 -20.55
N ILE A 14 -1.21 -5.19 -21.19
CA ILE A 14 -0.58 -4.03 -20.58
C ILE A 14 -1.05 -2.70 -21.17
N GLU A 15 -2.02 -2.72 -22.08
CA GLU A 15 -2.54 -1.53 -22.76
C GLU A 15 -3.11 -0.50 -21.78
N GLY A 16 -3.73 -0.97 -20.68
CA GLY A 16 -4.17 -0.09 -19.60
C GLY A 16 -3.03 0.65 -18.90
N TRP A 17 -1.84 0.04 -18.84
CA TRP A 17 -0.64 0.67 -18.28
C TRP A 17 -0.05 1.71 -19.20
N GLU A 18 -0.09 1.47 -20.52
CA GLU A 18 0.30 2.46 -21.53
C GLU A 18 -0.58 3.71 -21.45
N ILE A 19 -1.91 3.53 -21.39
CA ILE A 19 -2.86 4.63 -21.21
C ILE A 19 -2.57 5.39 -19.91
N MET A 20 -2.33 4.69 -18.81
CA MET A 20 -2.02 5.31 -17.53
C MET A 20 -0.71 6.10 -17.60
N ALA A 21 0.35 5.56 -18.22
CA ALA A 21 1.61 6.27 -18.40
C ALA A 21 1.41 7.58 -19.18
N ASP A 22 0.59 7.56 -20.23
CA ASP A 22 0.27 8.76 -20.99
C ASP A 22 -0.53 9.77 -20.17
N GLN A 23 -1.45 9.33 -19.31
CA GLN A 23 -2.16 10.21 -18.37
C GLN A 23 -1.21 10.84 -17.34
N VAL A 24 -0.24 10.08 -16.83
CA VAL A 24 0.81 10.61 -15.95
C VAL A 24 1.63 11.66 -16.70
N ARG A 25 2.01 11.38 -17.96
CA ARG A 25 2.75 12.33 -18.79
C ARG A 25 1.98 13.61 -19.03
N GLU A 26 0.71 13.51 -19.40
CA GLU A 26 -0.17 14.65 -19.65
C GLU A 26 -0.30 15.50 -18.38
N THR A 27 -0.62 14.87 -17.26
CA THR A 27 -0.83 15.54 -15.96
C THR A 27 0.43 16.27 -15.51
N LEU A 28 1.58 15.59 -15.48
CA LEU A 28 2.84 16.19 -15.05
C LEU A 28 3.39 17.19 -16.07
N GLY A 29 3.14 16.95 -17.35
CA GLY A 29 3.45 17.88 -18.44
C GLY A 29 2.72 19.22 -18.28
N ALA A 30 1.47 19.20 -17.81
CA ALA A 30 0.71 20.41 -17.52
C ALA A 30 1.34 21.23 -16.38
N PHE A 31 1.79 20.59 -15.29
CA PHE A 31 2.52 21.28 -14.23
C PHE A 31 3.82 21.92 -14.75
N ARG A 32 4.60 21.16 -15.52
CA ARG A 32 5.86 21.65 -16.10
C ARG A 32 5.62 22.83 -17.04
N ALA A 33 4.59 22.76 -17.89
CA ALA A 33 4.22 23.83 -18.82
C ALA A 33 3.76 25.10 -18.09
N ALA A 34 3.22 24.96 -16.87
CA ALA A 34 2.84 26.06 -15.99
C ALA A 34 3.99 26.58 -15.12
N ASP A 35 5.24 26.16 -15.36
CA ASP A 35 6.43 26.49 -14.56
C ASP A 35 6.30 26.07 -13.08
N VAL A 36 5.50 25.04 -12.82
CA VAL A 36 5.37 24.43 -11.49
C VAL A 36 6.41 23.32 -11.35
N THR A 37 7.22 23.42 -10.30
CA THR A 37 8.11 22.34 -9.88
C THR A 37 7.32 21.30 -9.10
N VAL A 38 7.50 20.03 -9.43
CA VAL A 38 6.94 18.90 -8.68
C VAL A 38 8.08 18.18 -7.96
N ASP A 39 8.14 18.33 -6.64
CA ASP A 39 9.18 17.74 -5.79
C ASP A 39 8.88 16.29 -5.40
N ALA A 40 7.59 15.91 -5.38
CA ALA A 40 7.16 14.58 -4.98
C ALA A 40 5.89 14.12 -5.71
N VAL A 41 5.83 12.83 -6.02
CA VAL A 41 4.65 12.12 -6.52
C VAL A 41 4.46 10.87 -5.66
N TRP A 42 3.46 10.92 -4.78
CA TRP A 42 3.08 9.80 -3.91
C TRP A 42 1.70 9.33 -4.32
N MET A 43 1.61 8.06 -4.68
CA MET A 43 0.41 7.50 -5.31
C MET A 43 -0.18 6.39 -4.45
N ASP A 44 -1.49 6.23 -4.55
CA ASP A 44 -2.25 5.13 -3.99
C ASP A 44 -2.88 4.30 -5.12
N TRP A 45 -2.05 4.00 -6.13
CA TRP A 45 -2.50 3.19 -7.24
C TRP A 45 -2.48 1.72 -6.80
N GLU A 46 -3.55 1.00 -7.09
CA GLU A 46 -3.74 -0.43 -6.77
C GLU A 46 -4.27 -1.18 -8.02
N GLY A 47 -3.75 -0.82 -9.20
CA GLY A 47 -4.24 -1.34 -10.48
C GLY A 47 -3.86 -2.79 -10.76
N ASP A 48 -4.59 -3.43 -11.69
CA ASP A 48 -4.29 -4.77 -12.17
C ASP A 48 -3.15 -4.79 -13.21
N PRO A 49 -2.34 -5.86 -13.28
CA PRO A 49 -2.49 -7.11 -12.54
C PRO A 49 -1.81 -7.04 -11.16
N TYR A 50 -2.58 -7.07 -10.09
CA TYR A 50 -2.06 -7.32 -8.75
C TYR A 50 -2.23 -8.80 -8.39
N PRO A 51 -1.31 -9.44 -7.64
CA PRO A 51 -1.34 -10.87 -7.33
C PRO A 51 -2.42 -11.25 -6.31
N TRP A 52 -3.67 -10.83 -6.51
CA TRP A 52 -4.78 -11.20 -5.65
C TRP A 52 -4.99 -12.72 -5.65
N SER A 53 -5.01 -13.34 -4.46
CA SER A 53 -5.14 -14.80 -4.31
C SER A 53 -6.44 -15.34 -4.90
N HIS A 54 -7.55 -14.60 -4.75
CA HIS A 54 -8.84 -15.01 -5.29
C HIS A 54 -8.88 -15.06 -6.84
N LEU A 55 -7.92 -14.42 -7.53
CA LEU A 55 -7.80 -14.45 -8.98
C LEU A 55 -7.04 -15.67 -9.50
N PHE A 56 -6.24 -16.35 -8.67
CA PHE A 56 -5.42 -17.49 -9.10
C PHE A 56 -6.25 -18.56 -9.82
N LYS A 57 -7.36 -18.99 -9.20
CA LYS A 57 -8.25 -20.00 -9.79
C LYS A 57 -8.85 -19.51 -11.11
N GLN A 58 -9.29 -18.25 -11.18
CA GLN A 58 -9.87 -17.70 -12.39
C GLN A 58 -8.85 -17.70 -13.55
N LEU A 59 -7.63 -17.26 -13.28
CA LEU A 59 -6.57 -17.15 -14.28
C LEU A 59 -6.03 -18.52 -14.69
N ALA A 60 -5.99 -19.49 -13.77
CA ALA A 60 -5.69 -20.90 -14.07
C ALA A 60 -6.72 -21.55 -15.01
N HIS A 61 -7.94 -21.02 -15.10
CA HIS A 61 -8.98 -21.45 -16.05
C HIS A 61 -9.07 -20.57 -17.31
N CYS A 62 -8.37 -19.45 -17.36
CA CYS A 62 -8.39 -18.55 -18.50
C CYS A 62 -7.58 -19.13 -19.68
N GLN A 63 -8.23 -19.33 -20.84
CA GLN A 63 -7.59 -19.85 -22.03
C GLN A 63 -6.40 -18.99 -22.48
N ARG A 64 -6.53 -17.65 -22.42
CA ARG A 64 -5.45 -16.73 -22.77
C ARG A 64 -4.25 -16.89 -21.83
N CYS A 65 -4.49 -16.95 -20.52
CA CYS A 65 -3.43 -17.13 -19.53
C CYS A 65 -2.69 -18.45 -19.72
N ARG A 66 -3.42 -19.56 -19.99
CA ARG A 66 -2.81 -20.86 -20.28
C ARG A 66 -1.90 -20.88 -21.50
N VAL A 67 -2.12 -19.98 -22.45
CA VAL A 67 -1.27 -19.83 -23.65
C VAL A 67 -0.08 -18.90 -23.38
N GLN A 68 -0.28 -17.84 -22.60
CA GLN A 68 0.70 -16.74 -22.45
C GLN A 68 1.62 -16.87 -21.24
N LEU A 69 1.24 -17.68 -20.24
CA LEU A 69 1.98 -17.81 -18.98
C LEU A 69 2.70 -19.16 -18.90
N PRO A 70 3.84 -19.22 -18.20
CA PRO A 70 4.50 -20.48 -17.91
C PRO A 70 3.54 -21.44 -17.17
N PRO A 71 3.47 -22.73 -17.54
CA PRO A 71 2.54 -23.68 -16.91
C PRO A 71 2.67 -23.77 -15.39
N GLU A 72 3.89 -23.66 -14.86
CA GLU A 72 4.17 -23.68 -13.42
C GLU A 72 3.53 -22.52 -12.67
N VAL A 73 3.38 -21.35 -13.30
CA VAL A 73 2.72 -20.17 -12.71
C VAL A 73 1.23 -20.41 -12.50
N LEU A 74 0.62 -21.27 -13.32
CA LEU A 74 -0.81 -21.60 -13.23
C LEU A 74 -1.08 -22.90 -12.45
N ALA A 75 -0.03 -23.65 -12.12
CA ALA A 75 -0.13 -24.91 -11.39
C ALA A 75 -0.02 -24.73 -9.87
N ASP A 76 0.61 -23.65 -9.41
CA ASP A 76 0.96 -23.44 -8.01
C ASP A 76 0.72 -21.98 -7.56
N GLU A 77 0.05 -21.79 -6.42
CA GLU A 77 -0.34 -20.45 -5.95
C GLU A 77 0.85 -19.62 -5.45
N ASP A 78 1.94 -20.26 -5.00
CA ASP A 78 3.18 -19.57 -4.62
C ASP A 78 3.97 -19.12 -5.85
N GLN A 79 4.04 -19.96 -6.89
CA GLN A 79 4.61 -19.57 -8.18
C GLN A 79 3.80 -18.45 -8.85
N TYR A 80 2.47 -18.52 -8.79
CA TYR A 80 1.58 -17.45 -9.21
C TYR A 80 1.90 -16.13 -8.50
N TRP A 81 1.91 -16.16 -7.17
CA TRP A 81 2.20 -14.98 -6.34
C TRP A 81 3.56 -14.37 -6.66
N ALA A 82 4.61 -15.20 -6.74
CA ALA A 82 5.96 -14.77 -7.06
C ALA A 82 6.08 -14.14 -8.46
N TYR A 83 5.45 -14.76 -9.47
CA TYR A 83 5.46 -14.25 -10.84
C TYR A 83 4.74 -12.91 -10.95
N TYR A 84 3.50 -12.85 -10.47
CA TYR A 84 2.66 -11.66 -10.62
C TYR A 84 3.19 -10.50 -9.80
N TRP A 85 3.69 -10.74 -8.58
CA TRP A 85 4.31 -9.69 -7.78
C TRP A 85 5.48 -9.02 -8.51
N ARG A 86 6.40 -9.82 -9.07
CA ARG A 86 7.55 -9.28 -9.82
C ARG A 86 7.10 -8.56 -11.09
N HIS A 87 6.16 -9.15 -11.84
CA HIS A 87 5.62 -8.54 -13.05
C HIS A 87 4.95 -7.20 -12.76
N TYR A 88 4.14 -7.14 -11.70
CA TYR A 88 3.51 -5.92 -11.23
C TYR A 88 4.53 -4.84 -10.85
N GLN A 89 5.60 -5.18 -10.10
CA GLN A 89 6.66 -4.22 -9.78
C GLN A 89 7.35 -3.67 -11.05
N GLN A 90 7.56 -4.50 -12.07
CA GLN A 90 8.13 -4.04 -13.35
C GLN A 90 7.19 -3.07 -14.07
N LEU A 91 5.88 -3.36 -14.10
CA LEU A 91 4.89 -2.46 -14.68
C LEU A 91 4.83 -1.13 -13.91
N TYR A 92 4.90 -1.17 -12.57
CA TYR A 92 4.98 0.02 -11.73
C TYR A 92 6.18 0.90 -12.07
N GLY A 93 7.36 0.32 -12.15
CA GLY A 93 8.54 1.09 -12.53
C GLY A 93 8.40 1.67 -13.94
N ALA A 94 8.03 0.85 -14.92
CA ALA A 94 8.01 1.26 -16.32
C ALA A 94 6.91 2.29 -16.65
N TYR A 95 5.71 2.13 -16.10
CA TYR A 95 4.53 2.89 -16.51
C TYR A 95 4.06 3.91 -15.48
N LEU A 96 4.50 3.82 -14.23
CA LEU A 96 4.18 4.81 -13.20
C LEU A 96 5.40 5.68 -12.89
N ALA A 97 6.49 5.09 -12.39
CA ALA A 97 7.67 5.85 -12.00
C ALA A 97 8.46 6.40 -13.21
N GLY A 98 8.55 5.66 -14.31
CA GLY A 98 9.23 6.06 -15.54
C GLY A 98 8.75 7.39 -16.09
N PRO A 99 7.45 7.53 -16.42
CA PRO A 99 6.86 8.79 -16.88
C PRO A 99 7.08 9.98 -15.93
N VAL A 100 7.04 9.76 -14.62
CA VAL A 100 7.33 10.81 -13.64
C VAL A 100 8.77 11.29 -13.82
N ARG A 101 9.74 10.38 -13.95
CA ARG A 101 11.16 10.71 -14.13
C ARG A 101 11.48 11.33 -15.47
N GLU A 102 10.73 11.00 -16.52
CA GLU A 102 10.87 11.64 -17.84
C GLU A 102 10.61 13.15 -17.74
N ILE A 103 9.65 13.55 -16.91
CA ILE A 103 9.20 14.95 -16.81
C ILE A 103 9.90 15.69 -15.67
N PHE A 104 10.00 15.05 -14.51
CA PHE A 104 10.62 15.57 -13.28
C PHE A 104 11.66 14.59 -12.74
N PRO A 105 12.89 14.58 -13.28
CA PRO A 105 13.91 13.56 -12.98
C PRO A 105 14.43 13.57 -11.53
N LEU A 106 14.24 14.67 -10.81
CA LEU A 106 14.66 14.84 -9.41
C LEU A 106 13.51 14.61 -8.41
N CYS A 107 12.32 14.26 -8.88
CA CYS A 107 11.15 14.05 -8.05
C CYS A 107 11.33 12.84 -7.10
N SER A 108 10.79 12.97 -5.89
CA SER A 108 10.60 11.85 -4.96
C SER A 108 9.36 11.05 -5.36
N ILE A 109 9.52 9.76 -5.67
CA ILE A 109 8.48 8.94 -6.29
C ILE A 109 8.29 7.69 -5.46
N THR A 110 7.06 7.47 -5.02
CA THR A 110 6.62 6.22 -4.40
C THR A 110 5.17 5.91 -4.77
N ASN A 111 4.77 4.66 -4.56
CA ASN A 111 3.38 4.23 -4.63
C ASN A 111 3.04 3.38 -3.41
N TRP A 112 1.76 3.22 -3.12
CA TRP A 112 1.26 2.21 -2.21
C TRP A 112 2.00 0.89 -2.37
N HIS A 113 2.58 0.46 -1.24
CA HIS A 113 3.27 -0.82 -1.09
C HIS A 113 4.48 -1.05 -2.02
N THR A 114 5.11 0.04 -2.50
CA THR A 114 6.45 0.02 -3.08
C THR A 114 7.46 -0.24 -1.96
N VAL A 115 7.96 -1.47 -1.84
CA VAL A 115 8.84 -1.89 -0.74
C VAL A 115 10.00 -2.72 -1.23
N TYR A 116 11.08 -2.76 -0.45
CA TYR A 116 12.19 -3.66 -0.72
C TYR A 116 11.96 -4.99 0.00
N SER A 117 11.94 -6.09 -0.75
CA SER A 117 11.92 -7.45 -0.21
C SER A 117 13.08 -8.25 -0.79
N THR A 118 13.79 -9.00 0.04
CA THR A 118 14.99 -9.75 -0.38
C THR A 118 14.87 -11.21 0.03
N GLN A 119 15.68 -12.08 -0.58
CA GLN A 119 15.62 -13.52 -0.27
C GLN A 119 16.04 -13.82 1.18
N THR A 120 17.03 -13.10 1.70
CA THR A 120 17.53 -13.29 3.08
C THR A 120 16.72 -12.54 4.13
N ARG A 121 15.94 -11.53 3.72
CA ARG A 121 15.08 -10.75 4.59
C ARG A 121 13.80 -10.39 3.83
N PRO A 122 12.90 -11.36 3.62
CA PRO A 122 11.65 -11.09 2.96
C PRO A 122 10.81 -10.17 3.86
N LEU A 123 10.25 -9.12 3.27
CA LEU A 123 9.21 -8.37 3.96
C LEU A 123 7.95 -9.23 4.02
N LEU A 124 7.21 -9.17 5.12
CA LEU A 124 5.96 -9.90 5.26
C LEU A 124 4.78 -9.03 4.82
N TYR A 125 3.80 -9.59 4.13
CA TYR A 125 2.62 -8.86 3.69
C TYR A 125 1.81 -8.38 4.90
N PHE A 126 1.35 -7.13 4.84
CA PHE A 126 0.77 -6.41 5.98
C PHE A 126 -0.59 -6.95 6.45
N VAL A 127 -1.24 -7.81 5.66
CA VAL A 127 -2.56 -8.40 5.97
C VAL A 127 -2.54 -9.85 6.45
N ASN A 128 -1.51 -10.66 6.13
CA ASN A 128 -1.59 -12.12 6.35
C ASN A 128 -0.24 -12.83 6.57
N ASN A 129 0.83 -12.11 6.93
CA ASN A 129 2.16 -12.70 7.17
C ASN A 129 2.81 -13.44 6.00
N ARG A 130 2.22 -13.43 4.79
CA ARG A 130 2.84 -14.07 3.62
C ARG A 130 4.12 -13.33 3.25
N ALA A 131 5.23 -14.04 3.06
CA ALA A 131 6.46 -13.41 2.58
C ALA A 131 6.25 -12.77 1.18
N LEU A 132 6.67 -11.52 1.04
CA LEU A 132 6.72 -10.85 -0.25
C LEU A 132 7.87 -11.46 -1.07
N PRO A 133 7.64 -11.80 -2.34
CA PRO A 133 8.68 -12.30 -3.23
C PRO A 133 9.82 -11.27 -3.32
N PRO A 134 11.08 -11.72 -3.44
CA PRO A 134 12.20 -10.81 -3.60
C PRO A 134 11.99 -9.89 -4.80
N GLY A 135 12.20 -8.59 -4.59
CA GLY A 135 11.97 -7.55 -5.57
C GLY A 135 12.33 -6.16 -5.04
N ILE A 136 13.02 -5.40 -5.89
CA ILE A 136 13.31 -3.98 -5.72
C ILE A 136 12.59 -3.26 -6.86
N PRO A 137 11.51 -2.51 -6.57
CA PRO A 137 10.74 -1.80 -7.58
C PRO A 137 11.65 -0.82 -8.36
N PRO A 138 11.77 -0.96 -9.69
CA PRO A 138 12.66 -0.13 -10.48
C PRO A 138 12.15 1.31 -10.57
N LEU A 139 13.06 2.26 -10.77
CA LEU A 139 12.82 3.68 -11.02
C LEU A 139 12.18 4.49 -9.88
N PHE A 140 11.57 3.88 -8.86
CA PHE A 140 11.15 4.58 -7.66
C PHE A 140 12.35 5.14 -6.88
N THR A 141 12.18 6.34 -6.32
CA THR A 141 13.20 7.03 -5.51
C THR A 141 12.87 6.99 -4.01
N ALA A 142 11.70 6.47 -3.65
CA ALA A 142 11.30 6.21 -2.29
C ALA A 142 10.52 4.90 -2.14
N THR A 143 10.62 4.26 -0.96
CA THR A 143 9.72 3.18 -0.54
C THR A 143 8.51 3.74 0.21
N ASN A 144 7.49 2.92 0.34
CA ASN A 144 6.25 3.19 1.06
C ASN A 144 5.71 1.88 1.65
N PRO A 145 6.32 1.41 2.76
CA PRO A 145 5.78 0.29 3.51
C PRO A 145 4.41 0.65 4.11
N VAL A 146 3.47 -0.27 4.01
CA VAL A 146 2.09 -0.09 4.48
C VAL A 146 1.99 -0.54 5.94
N ALA A 147 1.84 0.40 6.86
CA ALA A 147 1.80 0.17 8.30
C ALA A 147 0.40 0.46 8.86
N TYR A 148 -0.51 -0.50 8.64
CA TYR A 148 -1.93 -0.37 9.01
C TYR A 148 -2.33 -1.29 10.16
N GLY A 149 -3.06 -0.73 11.12
CA GLY A 149 -3.94 -1.50 11.99
C GLY A 149 -5.14 -1.90 11.16
N ASN A 150 -5.24 -3.17 10.78
CA ASN A 150 -6.27 -3.63 9.85
C ASN A 150 -6.96 -4.90 10.32
N ASP A 151 -8.22 -5.03 9.93
CA ASP A 151 -9.10 -6.17 10.26
C ASP A 151 -8.59 -7.50 9.69
N LYS A 152 -7.98 -7.48 8.52
CA LYS A 152 -7.48 -8.71 7.90
C LYS A 152 -6.30 -9.30 8.66
N PHE A 153 -5.39 -8.45 9.13
CA PHE A 153 -4.28 -8.88 9.98
C PHE A 153 -4.78 -9.39 11.32
N TRP A 154 -5.75 -8.70 11.93
CA TRP A 154 -6.41 -9.16 13.15
C TRP A 154 -6.92 -10.60 13.01
N GLN A 155 -7.71 -10.89 11.97
CA GLN A 155 -8.29 -12.21 11.75
C GLN A 155 -7.27 -13.32 11.54
N THR A 156 -6.10 -12.98 11.01
CA THR A 156 -5.08 -13.97 10.65
C THR A 156 -4.03 -14.17 11.73
N ALA A 157 -3.83 -13.19 12.61
CA ALA A 157 -2.76 -13.19 13.60
C ALA A 157 -3.24 -13.25 15.05
N TRP A 158 -4.50 -12.90 15.34
CA TRP A 158 -5.05 -13.04 16.68
C TRP A 158 -5.16 -14.52 17.06
N GLN A 159 -4.93 -14.82 18.34
CA GLN A 159 -5.03 -16.18 18.87
C GLN A 159 -6.12 -16.19 19.96
N ASP A 160 -6.95 -17.22 19.97
CA ASP A 160 -8.12 -17.30 20.85
C ASP A 160 -7.75 -17.35 22.35
N ASP A 161 -6.51 -17.70 22.67
CA ASP A 161 -5.97 -17.70 24.02
C ASP A 161 -5.53 -16.30 24.50
N TYR A 162 -5.42 -15.32 23.60
CA TYR A 162 -5.12 -13.95 23.96
C TYR A 162 -6.35 -13.27 24.59
N PRO A 163 -6.20 -12.65 25.78
CA PRO A 163 -7.26 -11.83 26.35
C PRO A 163 -7.65 -10.72 25.38
N LEU A 164 -8.96 -10.61 25.10
CA LEU A 164 -9.52 -9.54 24.29
C LEU A 164 -9.58 -8.25 25.12
N ASP A 165 -8.42 -7.66 25.37
CA ASP A 165 -8.25 -6.39 26.05
C ASP A 165 -7.43 -5.40 25.21
N GLN A 166 -7.51 -4.12 25.56
CA GLN A 166 -6.84 -3.06 24.80
C GLN A 166 -5.32 -3.23 24.76
N ARG A 167 -4.71 -3.83 25.80
CA ARG A 167 -3.26 -4.02 25.86
C ARG A 167 -2.81 -5.00 24.78
N HIS A 168 -3.47 -6.14 24.65
CA HIS A 168 -3.12 -7.15 23.65
C HIS A 168 -3.46 -6.68 22.23
N VAL A 169 -4.58 -5.98 22.04
CA VAL A 169 -4.92 -5.34 20.76
C VAL A 169 -3.84 -4.34 20.34
N ASN A 170 -3.38 -3.49 21.27
CA ASN A 170 -2.30 -2.54 21.02
C ASN A 170 -1.00 -3.25 20.62
N GLN A 171 -0.65 -4.34 21.31
CA GLN A 171 0.55 -5.13 21.02
C GLN A 171 0.48 -5.77 19.63
N LEU A 172 -0.65 -6.35 19.25
CA LEU A 172 -0.85 -6.97 17.94
C LEU A 172 -0.67 -5.94 16.81
N HIS A 173 -1.39 -4.83 16.87
CA HIS A 173 -1.30 -3.80 15.83
C HIS A 173 0.08 -3.12 15.84
N MET A 174 0.68 -2.89 17.01
CA MET A 174 2.04 -2.33 17.11
C MET A 174 3.06 -3.24 16.43
N HIS A 175 2.95 -4.54 16.65
CA HIS A 175 3.76 -5.53 15.95
C HIS A 175 3.58 -5.41 14.43
N ASN A 176 2.33 -5.35 13.94
CA ASN A 176 2.08 -5.22 12.51
C ASN A 176 2.65 -3.94 11.91
N LEU A 177 2.46 -2.81 12.58
CA LEU A 177 2.96 -1.51 12.13
C LEU A 177 4.50 -1.49 12.07
N LEU A 178 5.15 -1.84 13.18
CA LEU A 178 6.59 -1.67 13.30
C LEU A 178 7.40 -2.70 12.50
N ARG A 179 6.87 -3.91 12.26
CA ARG A 179 7.57 -4.93 11.46
C ARG A 179 7.69 -4.50 9.99
N GLN A 180 6.70 -3.78 9.45
CA GLN A 180 6.72 -3.28 8.07
C GLN A 180 7.85 -2.27 7.88
N ILE A 181 7.89 -1.29 8.78
CA ILE A 181 8.92 -0.25 8.75
C ILE A 181 10.32 -0.83 9.00
N SER A 182 10.46 -1.70 10.00
CA SER A 182 11.76 -2.28 10.36
C SER A 182 12.30 -3.20 9.25
N GLY A 183 11.41 -3.96 8.60
CA GLY A 183 11.78 -4.86 7.51
C GLY A 183 12.24 -4.08 6.27
N ASP A 184 11.46 -3.08 5.85
CA ASP A 184 11.82 -2.22 4.71
C ASP A 184 13.11 -1.45 4.98
N ALA A 185 13.22 -0.79 6.15
CA ALA A 185 14.41 -0.02 6.51
C ALA A 185 15.69 -0.87 6.47
N ALA A 186 15.64 -2.10 7.00
CA ALA A 186 16.80 -2.98 6.97
C ALA A 186 17.18 -3.44 5.55
N ASN A 187 16.20 -3.63 4.67
CA ASN A 187 16.47 -3.93 3.26
C ASN A 187 17.04 -2.70 2.54
N ARG A 188 16.45 -1.51 2.71
CA ARG A 188 16.97 -0.26 2.12
C ARG A 188 18.40 0.03 2.55
N LEU A 189 18.72 -0.08 3.85
CA LEU A 189 20.09 0.13 4.34
C LEU A 189 21.14 -0.76 3.64
N THR A 190 20.72 -1.91 3.11
CA THR A 190 21.61 -2.84 2.40
C THR A 190 21.63 -2.60 0.89
N TYR A 191 20.47 -2.35 0.27
CA TYR A 191 20.32 -2.40 -1.18
C TYR A 191 20.01 -1.05 -1.85
N GLY A 192 19.70 -0.02 -1.08
CA GLY A 192 19.41 1.34 -1.57
C GLY A 192 19.40 2.33 -0.41
N PRO A 193 20.55 2.57 0.26
CA PRO A 193 20.64 3.45 1.42
C PRO A 193 20.30 4.91 1.10
N GLU A 194 20.34 5.31 -0.18
CA GLU A 194 19.93 6.61 -0.70
C GLU A 194 18.41 6.75 -0.91
N VAL A 195 17.67 5.64 -0.86
CA VAL A 195 16.23 5.63 -1.13
C VAL A 195 15.49 6.07 0.12
N ALA A 196 14.67 7.10 0.00
CA ALA A 196 13.84 7.60 1.09
C ALA A 196 12.66 6.66 1.41
N SER A 197 11.98 6.87 2.53
CA SER A 197 10.82 6.08 2.95
C SER A 197 9.69 6.97 3.46
N PHE A 198 8.54 6.87 2.78
CA PHE A 198 7.31 7.61 3.10
C PHE A 198 6.13 6.63 3.29
N PRO A 199 6.10 5.84 4.37
CA PRO A 199 5.04 4.88 4.64
C PRO A 199 3.65 5.50 4.68
N TRP A 200 2.68 4.73 4.20
CA TRP A 200 1.28 4.85 4.57
C TRP A 200 1.07 4.29 5.97
N VAL A 201 0.50 5.09 6.87
CA VAL A 201 0.32 4.71 8.27
C VAL A 201 -1.11 4.97 8.69
N ALA A 202 -1.73 3.94 9.25
CA ALA A 202 -3.09 4.01 9.74
C ALA A 202 -3.24 3.30 11.08
N ARG A 203 -3.95 3.96 12.00
CA ARG A 203 -4.42 3.36 13.24
C ARG A 203 -5.51 2.33 12.95
N TRP A 204 -6.33 2.61 11.94
CA TRP A 204 -7.42 1.77 11.49
C TRP A 204 -7.62 1.87 9.97
N CYS A 205 -7.62 0.73 9.31
CA CYS A 205 -7.96 0.57 7.89
C CYS A 205 -8.74 -0.74 7.70
N PRO A 206 -10.03 -0.69 7.37
CA PRO A 206 -10.80 -1.88 7.02
C PRO A 206 -10.40 -2.36 5.61
N ILE A 207 -10.05 -3.64 5.49
CA ILE A 207 -9.62 -4.26 4.22
C ILE A 207 -10.67 -5.23 3.70
N VAL A 208 -11.36 -5.97 4.59
CA VAL A 208 -12.31 -7.02 4.19
C VAL A 208 -13.76 -6.67 4.52
N ASN A 209 -14.04 -5.43 4.94
CA ASN A 209 -15.36 -4.96 5.34
C ASN A 209 -16.06 -5.96 6.29
N HIS A 210 -15.31 -6.53 7.24
CA HIS A 210 -15.94 -7.28 8.31
C HIS A 210 -16.87 -6.35 9.10
N ARG A 211 -17.89 -6.95 9.72
CA ARG A 211 -18.77 -6.24 10.65
C ARG A 211 -17.93 -5.41 11.61
N GLU A 212 -18.05 -4.09 11.47
CA GLU A 212 -17.13 -3.09 12.02
C GLU A 212 -17.17 -3.00 13.56
N ASP A 213 -18.13 -3.68 14.18
CA ASP A 213 -18.29 -3.88 15.62
C ASP A 213 -17.49 -5.07 16.17
N GLU A 214 -16.91 -5.92 15.31
CA GLU A 214 -16.24 -7.16 15.73
C GLU A 214 -14.71 -7.05 15.82
N THR A 215 -14.10 -6.00 15.26
CA THR A 215 -12.64 -5.85 15.24
C THR A 215 -12.17 -4.71 16.14
N PRO A 216 -11.41 -5.00 17.21
CA PRO A 216 -10.86 -3.96 18.06
C PRO A 216 -9.70 -3.23 17.36
N TYR A 217 -9.61 -1.92 17.61
CA TYR A 217 -8.59 -1.05 17.04
C TYR A 217 -7.57 -0.62 18.10
N MET A 218 -6.38 -0.26 17.64
CA MET A 218 -5.30 0.25 18.48
C MET A 218 -5.75 1.51 19.24
N SER A 219 -5.35 1.70 20.50
CA SER A 219 -5.62 2.93 21.24
C SER A 219 -4.82 4.10 20.66
N ARG A 220 -5.26 5.33 20.92
CA ARG A 220 -4.59 6.52 20.40
C ARG A 220 -3.18 6.68 20.96
N GLU A 221 -3.00 6.38 22.25
CA GLU A 221 -1.71 6.45 22.93
C GLU A 221 -0.71 5.48 22.29
N ALA A 222 -1.13 4.24 22.07
CA ALA A 222 -0.29 3.23 21.42
C ALA A 222 0.01 3.61 19.97
N TYR A 223 -0.95 4.16 19.24
CA TYR A 223 -0.71 4.62 17.87
C TYR A 223 0.34 5.74 17.80
N ARG A 224 0.23 6.76 18.66
CA ARG A 224 1.23 7.82 18.76
C ARG A 224 2.62 7.30 19.11
N GLU A 225 2.68 6.30 19.98
CA GLU A 225 3.95 5.65 20.30
C GLU A 225 4.50 4.87 19.10
N ALA A 226 3.64 4.21 18.32
CA ALA A 226 4.03 3.58 17.07
C ALA A 226 4.64 4.62 16.12
N LEU A 227 3.99 5.78 15.92
CA LEU A 227 4.50 6.85 15.07
C LEU A 227 5.90 7.32 15.49
N ARG A 228 6.14 7.56 16.80
CA ARG A 228 7.48 7.90 17.31
C ARG A 228 8.51 6.82 16.99
N HIS A 229 8.12 5.57 17.20
CA HIS A 229 8.98 4.42 16.93
C HIS A 229 9.31 4.25 15.45
N MET A 230 8.43 4.65 14.54
CA MET A 230 8.69 4.61 13.11
C MET A 230 9.72 5.68 12.70
N TRP A 231 9.66 6.89 13.25
CA TRP A 231 10.72 7.91 13.06
C TRP A 231 12.09 7.39 13.47
N LEU A 232 12.17 6.72 14.63
CA LEU A 232 13.41 6.11 15.12
C LEU A 232 13.90 4.92 14.27
N ARG A 233 13.08 4.42 13.33
CA ARG A 233 13.42 3.33 12.42
C ARG A 233 13.84 3.80 11.03
N GLY A 234 14.08 5.10 10.85
CA GLY A 234 14.72 5.64 9.65
C GLY A 234 13.77 5.85 8.48
N ILE A 235 12.53 6.27 8.76
CA ILE A 235 11.65 6.83 7.73
C ILE A 235 11.92 8.34 7.58
N ASP A 236 11.59 8.89 6.42
CA ASP A 236 11.83 10.28 6.06
C ASP A 236 10.55 11.14 6.13
N GLY A 237 9.39 10.49 6.10
CA GLY A 237 8.08 11.12 6.27
C GLY A 237 6.99 10.07 6.47
N MET A 238 5.74 10.51 6.60
CA MET A 238 4.58 9.62 6.77
C MET A 238 3.36 10.17 6.03
N GLN A 239 2.61 9.27 5.40
CA GLN A 239 1.27 9.52 4.90
C GLN A 239 0.29 9.01 5.95
N LEU A 240 -0.17 9.92 6.82
CA LEU A 240 -1.10 9.58 7.89
C LEU A 240 -2.53 9.53 7.33
N PHE A 241 -3.17 8.38 7.49
CA PHE A 241 -4.52 8.14 7.03
C PHE A 241 -5.28 7.30 8.05
N ASN A 242 -6.58 7.54 8.18
CA ASN A 242 -7.48 6.66 8.90
C ASN A 242 -8.79 6.66 8.13
N ALA A 243 -9.36 5.47 7.93
CA ALA A 243 -10.66 5.36 7.28
C ALA A 243 -11.72 6.11 8.09
N TRP A 244 -12.58 6.84 7.40
CA TRP A 244 -13.74 7.47 8.01
C TRP A 244 -14.75 6.40 8.45
N ARG A 245 -15.38 6.65 9.60
CA ARG A 245 -16.43 5.80 10.16
C ARG A 245 -17.46 6.67 10.85
N GLU A 246 -18.73 6.42 10.53
CA GLU A 246 -19.86 7.10 11.16
C GLU A 246 -19.89 6.81 12.66
N GLY A 247 -19.99 7.86 13.48
CA GLY A 247 -19.99 7.77 14.94
C GLY A 247 -18.60 7.52 15.57
N TYR A 248 -17.54 7.47 14.77
CA TYR A 248 -16.14 7.33 15.20
C TYR A 248 -15.23 8.28 14.41
N GLU A 249 -15.76 9.44 14.02
CA GLU A 249 -15.08 10.44 13.20
C GLU A 249 -13.79 10.95 13.86
N GLU A 250 -13.68 10.85 15.18
CA GLU A 250 -12.47 11.18 15.93
C GLU A 250 -11.26 10.31 15.57
N ILE A 251 -11.50 9.10 15.05
CA ILE A 251 -10.44 8.20 14.56
C ILE A 251 -9.87 8.73 13.23
N ALA A 252 -10.73 9.27 12.36
CA ALA A 252 -10.33 9.83 11.08
C ALA A 252 -9.58 11.16 11.22
N LEU A 253 -9.97 11.99 12.19
CA LEU A 253 -9.68 13.43 12.17
C LEU A 253 -8.42 13.90 12.91
N PHE A 254 -7.71 13.07 13.70
CA PHE A 254 -6.74 13.66 14.64
C PHE A 254 -5.44 12.90 14.87
N GLU A 255 -4.39 13.22 14.11
CA GLU A 255 -3.00 13.09 14.62
C GLU A 255 -2.05 14.27 14.29
N VAL A 256 -2.56 15.39 13.77
CA VAL A 256 -1.80 16.66 13.78
C VAL A 256 -2.07 17.35 15.12
N PRO A 257 -1.07 17.66 15.97
CA PRO A 257 -1.29 18.55 17.09
C PRO A 257 -1.68 19.91 16.55
N CYS A 258 -2.95 20.27 16.64
CA CYS A 258 -3.39 21.63 16.42
C CYS A 258 -2.91 22.46 17.63
N THR A 259 -1.70 23.02 17.58
CA THR A 259 -1.17 23.88 18.65
C THR A 259 -1.78 25.28 18.66
N THR A 260 -2.74 25.57 17.78
CA THR A 260 -3.48 26.83 17.77
C THR A 260 -4.87 26.59 17.19
N LYS A 261 -5.90 26.95 17.97
CA LYS A 261 -7.34 26.97 17.61
C LYS A 261 -7.60 27.09 16.10
N CYS A 262 -7.95 25.99 15.43
CA CYS A 262 -8.63 26.04 14.15
C CYS A 262 -10.11 25.68 14.36
N SER A 263 -10.89 26.68 14.75
CA SER A 263 -12.32 26.69 14.42
C SER A 263 -12.45 27.10 12.96
N ALA A 264 -12.59 26.13 12.07
CA ALA A 264 -13.08 26.37 10.73
C ALA A 264 -14.01 25.21 10.37
N THR A 265 -15.26 25.33 10.79
CA THR A 265 -16.37 24.54 10.26
C THR A 265 -16.56 24.97 8.80
N ALA A 266 -16.04 24.19 7.87
CA ALA A 266 -16.42 24.29 6.46
C ALA A 266 -17.52 23.25 6.21
N THR A 267 -18.78 23.67 6.40
CA THR A 267 -19.93 22.94 5.88
C THR A 267 -19.91 23.04 4.36
N PHE A 268 -19.58 21.94 3.68
CA PHE A 268 -19.87 21.78 2.26
C PHE A 268 -21.34 21.37 2.12
N SER A 269 -22.19 22.30 1.73
CA SER A 269 -23.52 21.98 1.20
C SER A 269 -23.39 21.65 -0.28
N THR A 270 -23.80 20.44 -0.67
CA THR A 270 -23.98 20.07 -2.07
C THR A 270 -25.17 20.85 -2.63
N PRO A 271 -25.06 21.52 -3.80
CA PRO A 271 -26.23 22.02 -4.50
C PRO A 271 -26.99 20.83 -5.08
N ALA A 272 -28.26 20.70 -4.70
CA ALA A 272 -29.17 19.76 -5.34
C ALA A 272 -29.32 20.09 -6.83
N LYS A 273 -29.21 19.06 -7.67
CA LYS A 273 -29.89 18.96 -8.95
C LYS A 273 -30.50 17.57 -9.06
#